data_AF-A0ABD2SSC5-F1
#
_entry.id   AF-A0ABD2SSC5-F1
#
_cell.length_a   1.000
_cell.length_b   1.000
_cell.length_c   1.000
_cell.angle_alpha   90.00
_cell.angle_beta   90.00
_cell.angle_gamma   90.00
#
_symmetry.space_group_name_H-M   'P 1'
#
loop_
_entity.id
_entity.type
_entity.pdbx_description
1 polymer ?
#
loop_
_entity_poly.entity_id
_entity_poly.type
_entity_poly.pdbx_seq_one_letter_code
_entity_poly.pdbx_strand_id
1 'polypeptide(L)'
;PRKKKEMAGNESQKQFLALLREFASEKSQGERRIVNHKKRNQQLQSELELACVEVEEAKNQKETAEQELKGYEVELGRNESAIQTLEEGILWIQDELSAYGSNVESLKNKEAETRDDFIEKMLELNAQIRKFHKSIASIFRNDNWSESASKPGPAKAKGEDAEAFKRELQSKLAQIVSQITKEEEEYQVEQNIHRQIEEELNNLERKASLIEGITKENMEMQELARQTSELENKCASLGDELQKRSVCPRCHNDNTAALSQILQAGDEN
;
A
#
# COMPACT_ATOMS: atom_id res chain seq x y z
N PRO A 1 17.65 95.25 -68.64
CA PRO A 1 17.86 95.14 -67.17
C PRO A 1 16.62 94.69 -66.36
N ARG A 2 15.42 95.23 -66.63
CA ARG A 2 14.19 94.90 -65.88
C ARG A 2 13.67 93.46 -66.07
N LYS A 3 13.59 92.94 -67.30
CA LYS A 3 13.14 91.55 -67.58
C LYS A 3 13.98 90.43 -66.95
N LYS A 4 15.29 90.65 -66.73
CA LYS A 4 16.18 89.68 -66.04
C LYS A 4 15.94 89.65 -64.51
N LYS A 5 15.57 90.78 -63.90
CA LYS A 5 15.20 90.84 -62.46
C LYS A 5 13.82 90.21 -62.20
N GLU A 6 12.86 90.37 -63.11
CA GLU A 6 11.56 89.68 -63.06
C GLU A 6 11.70 88.16 -63.24
N MET A 7 12.51 87.69 -64.20
CA MET A 7 12.77 86.25 -64.36
C MET A 7 13.46 85.63 -63.13
N ALA A 8 14.44 86.31 -62.53
CA ALA A 8 15.12 85.83 -61.33
C ALA A 8 14.20 85.83 -60.09
N GLY A 9 13.32 86.82 -59.95
CA GLY A 9 12.31 86.85 -58.90
C GLY A 9 11.27 85.73 -59.04
N ASN A 10 10.84 85.45 -60.27
CA ASN A 10 9.91 84.36 -60.57
C ASN A 10 10.55 82.97 -60.29
N GLU A 11 11.83 82.80 -60.59
CA GLU A 11 12.56 81.55 -60.30
C GLU A 11 12.76 81.30 -58.80
N SER A 12 13.10 82.34 -58.04
CA SER A 12 13.23 82.29 -56.57
C SER A 12 11.91 81.88 -55.90
N GLN A 13 10.81 82.44 -56.38
CA GLN A 13 9.47 82.16 -55.88
C GLN A 13 9.03 80.72 -56.18
N LYS A 14 9.39 80.18 -57.36
CA LYS A 14 9.17 78.78 -57.71
C LYS A 14 9.95 77.82 -56.81
N GLN A 15 11.22 78.12 -56.52
CA GLN A 15 12.06 77.30 -55.63
C GLN A 15 11.50 77.26 -54.20
N PHE A 16 11.06 78.39 -53.67
CA PHE A 16 10.41 78.44 -52.35
C PHE A 16 9.12 77.60 -52.30
N LEU A 17 8.28 77.69 -53.35
CA LEU A 17 7.07 76.87 -53.47
C LEU A 17 7.36 75.38 -53.65
N ALA A 18 8.49 75.01 -54.25
CA ALA A 18 8.95 73.63 -54.33
C ALA A 18 9.32 73.08 -52.95
N LEU A 19 10.13 73.83 -52.18
CA LEU A 19 10.51 73.47 -50.80
C LEU A 19 9.30 73.32 -49.88
N LEU A 20 8.30 74.20 -49.98
CA LEU A 20 7.05 74.06 -49.21
C LEU A 20 6.27 72.78 -49.57
N ARG A 21 6.26 72.40 -50.85
CA ARG A 21 5.64 71.14 -51.30
C ARG A 21 6.41 69.92 -50.82
N GLU A 22 7.74 69.94 -50.90
CA GLU A 22 8.60 68.88 -50.37
C GLU A 22 8.40 68.74 -48.86
N PHE A 23 8.41 69.85 -48.11
CA PHE A 23 8.15 69.86 -46.67
C PHE A 23 6.78 69.28 -46.31
N ALA A 24 5.72 69.68 -47.02
CA ALA A 24 4.38 69.15 -46.80
C ALA A 24 4.29 67.65 -47.11
N SER A 25 4.96 67.20 -48.17
CA SER A 25 5.02 65.79 -48.58
C SER A 25 5.77 64.95 -47.55
N GLU A 26 6.95 65.39 -47.11
CA GLU A 26 7.76 64.73 -46.10
C GLU A 26 7.04 64.69 -44.75
N LYS A 27 6.38 65.79 -44.35
CA LYS A 27 5.55 65.83 -43.14
C LYS A 27 4.43 64.79 -43.19
N SER A 28 3.67 64.73 -44.29
CA SER A 28 2.61 63.74 -44.48
C SER A 28 3.14 62.30 -44.49
N GLN A 29 4.31 62.06 -45.07
CA GLN A 29 4.95 60.75 -45.07
C GLN A 29 5.46 60.36 -43.68
N GLY A 30 6.04 61.30 -42.93
CA GLY A 30 6.44 61.13 -41.54
C GLY A 30 5.27 60.79 -40.63
N GLU A 31 4.15 61.51 -40.75
CA GLU A 31 2.91 61.22 -40.01
C GLU A 31 2.40 59.80 -40.32
N ARG A 32 2.39 59.38 -41.60
CA ARG A 32 2.04 58.00 -41.97
C ARG A 32 2.97 56.96 -41.36
N ARG A 33 4.29 57.19 -41.36
CA ARG A 33 5.26 56.29 -40.70
C ARG A 33 4.98 56.17 -39.20
N ILE A 34 4.70 57.28 -38.51
CA ILE A 34 4.36 57.28 -37.08
C ILE A 34 3.09 56.47 -36.81
N VAL A 35 2.03 56.66 -37.61
CA VAL A 35 0.78 55.90 -37.47
C VAL A 35 1.02 54.39 -37.67
N ASN A 36 1.78 54.01 -38.70
CA ASN A 36 2.13 52.62 -38.96
C ASN A 36 2.95 52.01 -37.80
N HIS A 37 3.94 52.73 -37.27
CA HIS A 37 4.72 52.28 -36.13
C HIS A 37 3.86 52.13 -34.87
N LYS A 38 2.94 53.07 -34.59
CA LYS A 38 2.00 52.94 -33.46
C LYS A 38 1.14 51.69 -33.58
N LYS A 39 0.59 51.42 -34.77
CA LYS A 39 -0.20 50.21 -35.02
C LYS A 39 0.61 48.94 -34.82
N ARG A 40 1.85 48.90 -35.33
CA ARG A 40 2.74 47.75 -35.12
C ARG A 40 3.10 47.56 -33.64
N ASN A 41 3.32 48.64 -32.91
CA ASN A 41 3.64 48.60 -31.48
C ASN A 41 2.47 48.04 -30.65
N GLN A 42 1.24 48.47 -30.96
CA GLN A 42 0.03 47.91 -30.35
C GLN A 42 -0.14 46.41 -30.65
N GLN A 43 0.09 46.00 -31.91
CA GLN A 43 0.05 44.57 -32.28
C GLN A 43 1.08 43.75 -31.49
N LEU A 44 2.32 44.24 -31.39
CA LEU A 44 3.38 43.56 -30.65
C LEU A 44 3.07 43.51 -29.14
N GLN A 45 2.43 44.53 -28.56
CA GLN A 45 1.97 44.47 -27.18
C GLN A 45 0.90 43.39 -26.98
N SER A 46 -0.09 43.29 -27.86
CA SER A 46 -1.10 42.23 -27.77
C SER A 46 -0.51 40.83 -28.00
N GLU A 47 0.45 40.68 -28.92
CA GLU A 47 1.18 39.43 -29.13
C GLU A 47 2.00 39.04 -27.87
N LEU A 48 2.64 40.01 -27.22
CA LEU A 48 3.39 39.79 -25.97
C LEU A 48 2.47 39.39 -24.81
N GLU A 49 1.36 40.10 -24.63
CA GLU A 49 0.37 39.78 -23.58
C GLU A 49 -0.19 38.36 -23.75
N LEU A 50 -0.50 37.96 -24.98
CA LEU A 50 -0.95 36.60 -25.29
C LEU A 50 0.13 35.57 -24.95
N ALA A 51 1.36 35.79 -25.39
CA ALA A 51 2.48 34.89 -25.10
C ALA A 51 2.75 34.76 -23.59
N CYS A 52 2.58 35.84 -22.82
CA CYS A 52 2.70 35.79 -21.36
C CYS A 52 1.63 34.89 -20.71
N VAL A 53 0.37 34.95 -21.19
CA VAL A 53 -0.71 34.10 -20.70
C VAL A 53 -0.42 32.63 -21.01
N GLU A 54 -0.01 32.31 -22.25
CA GLU A 54 0.34 30.94 -22.66
C GLU A 54 1.48 30.35 -21.83
N VAL A 55 2.51 31.16 -21.52
CA VAL A 55 3.63 30.72 -20.68
C VAL A 55 3.19 30.43 -19.25
N GLU A 56 2.34 31.27 -18.65
CA GLU A 56 1.86 31.04 -17.29
C GLU A 56 0.95 29.80 -17.23
N GLU A 57 0.11 29.58 -18.24
CA GLU A 57 -0.71 28.38 -18.34
C GLU A 57 0.15 27.11 -18.45
N ALA A 58 1.17 27.12 -19.33
CA ALA A 58 2.09 26.00 -19.49
C ALA A 58 2.89 25.73 -18.20
N LYS A 59 3.27 26.77 -17.46
CA LYS A 59 3.93 26.65 -16.15
C LYS A 59 3.03 25.98 -15.12
N ASN A 60 1.77 26.37 -15.04
CA ASN A 60 0.81 25.78 -14.10
C ASN A 60 0.52 24.30 -14.43
N GLN A 61 0.37 23.98 -15.73
CA GLN A 61 0.23 22.58 -16.18
C GLN A 61 1.46 21.75 -15.82
N LYS A 62 2.66 22.30 -16.02
CA LYS A 62 3.92 21.64 -15.64
C LYS A 62 3.97 21.39 -14.13
N GLU A 63 3.67 22.39 -13.30
CA GLU A 63 3.71 22.25 -11.84
C GLU A 63 2.72 21.18 -11.35
N THR A 64 1.53 21.13 -11.95
CA THR A 64 0.53 20.08 -11.66
C THR A 64 1.07 18.69 -11.98
N ALA A 65 1.66 18.52 -13.17
CA ALA A 65 2.25 17.24 -13.58
C ALA A 65 3.45 16.83 -12.69
N GLU A 66 4.27 17.79 -12.25
CA GLU A 66 5.38 17.52 -11.32
C GLU A 66 4.90 17.09 -9.93
N GLN A 67 3.79 17.66 -9.44
CA GLN A 67 3.18 17.24 -8.17
C GLN A 67 2.58 15.83 -8.26
N GLU A 68 1.89 15.51 -9.35
CA GLU A 68 1.37 14.15 -9.61
C GLU A 68 2.51 13.12 -9.69
N LEU A 69 3.58 13.44 -10.44
CA LEU A 69 4.76 12.57 -10.55
C LEU A 69 5.36 12.25 -9.17
N LYS A 70 5.52 13.28 -8.33
CA LYS A 70 6.03 13.10 -6.97
C LYS A 70 5.11 12.24 -6.11
N GLY A 71 3.78 12.31 -6.32
CA GLY A 71 2.81 11.41 -5.69
C GLY A 71 3.06 9.95 -6.09
N TYR A 72 3.23 9.68 -7.38
CA TYR A 72 3.54 8.34 -7.88
C TYR A 72 4.88 7.81 -7.39
N GLU A 73 5.91 8.64 -7.26
CA GLU A 73 7.21 8.24 -6.70
C GLU A 73 7.09 7.74 -5.25
N VAL A 74 6.28 8.42 -4.43
CA VAL A 74 6.03 8.00 -3.04
C VAL A 74 5.25 6.69 -2.98
N GLU A 75 4.21 6.54 -3.82
CA GLU A 75 3.43 5.31 -3.90
C GLU A 75 4.30 4.13 -4.38
N LEU A 76 5.18 4.35 -5.35
CA LEU A 76 6.14 3.37 -5.82
C LEU A 76 7.06 2.89 -4.69
N GLY A 77 7.66 3.81 -3.93
CA GLY A 77 8.52 3.45 -2.80
C GLY A 77 7.78 2.66 -1.70
N ARG A 78 6.51 2.98 -1.45
CA ARG A 78 5.66 2.21 -0.53
C ARG A 78 5.42 0.79 -1.05
N ASN A 79 5.14 0.64 -2.34
CA ASN A 79 4.91 -0.66 -2.97
C ASN A 79 6.19 -1.51 -2.98
N GLU A 80 7.35 -0.92 -3.27
CA GLU A 80 8.65 -1.60 -3.21
C GLU A 80 8.92 -2.13 -1.80
N SER A 81 8.69 -1.33 -0.76
CA SER A 81 8.83 -1.77 0.63
C SER A 81 7.85 -2.90 0.98
N ALA A 82 6.60 -2.83 0.51
CA ALA A 82 5.62 -3.88 0.74
C ALA A 82 6.00 -5.21 0.06
N ILE A 83 6.53 -5.14 -1.16
CA ILE A 83 7.05 -6.31 -1.89
C ILE A 83 8.20 -6.94 -1.13
N GLN A 84 9.18 -6.16 -0.66
CA GLN A 84 10.31 -6.66 0.12
C GLN A 84 9.85 -7.41 1.38
N THR A 85 8.90 -6.84 2.13
CA THR A 85 8.34 -7.51 3.32
C THR A 85 7.64 -8.82 2.98
N LEU A 86 6.90 -8.87 1.87
CA LEU A 86 6.25 -10.10 1.41
C LEU A 86 7.28 -11.16 0.98
N GLU A 87 8.33 -10.76 0.28
CA GLU A 87 9.42 -11.66 -0.13
C GLU A 87 10.16 -12.25 1.07
N GLU A 88 10.46 -11.44 2.08
CA GLU A 88 11.04 -11.91 3.35
C GLU A 88 10.13 -12.91 4.06
N GLY A 89 8.82 -12.63 4.10
CA GLY A 89 7.83 -13.53 4.67
C GLY A 89 7.75 -14.87 3.92
N ILE A 90 7.80 -14.85 2.59
CA ILE A 90 7.82 -16.07 1.77
C ILE A 90 9.06 -16.91 2.05
N LEU A 91 10.24 -16.29 2.13
CA LEU A 91 11.49 -16.98 2.45
C LEU A 91 11.41 -17.65 3.82
N TRP A 92 10.90 -16.94 4.83
CA TRP A 92 10.72 -17.49 6.18
C TRP A 92 9.79 -18.71 6.19
N ILE A 93 8.64 -18.63 5.51
CA ILE A 93 7.71 -19.76 5.40
C ILE A 93 8.38 -20.95 4.68
N GLN A 94 9.17 -20.70 3.63
CA GLN A 94 9.87 -21.75 2.90
C GLN A 94 10.91 -22.47 3.79
N ASP A 95 11.65 -21.74 4.61
CA ASP A 95 12.58 -22.31 5.57
C ASP A 95 11.86 -23.16 6.62
N GLU A 96 10.73 -22.69 7.13
CA GLU A 96 9.93 -23.44 8.10
C GLU A 96 9.35 -24.73 7.49
N LEU A 97 8.81 -24.66 6.27
CA LEU A 97 8.33 -25.83 5.53
C LEU A 97 9.45 -26.84 5.27
N SER A 98 10.66 -26.39 4.96
CA SER A 98 11.82 -27.25 4.79
C SER A 98 12.18 -27.97 6.09
N ALA A 99 12.18 -27.25 7.22
CA ALA A 99 12.41 -27.82 8.54
C ALA A 99 11.35 -28.87 8.92
N TYR A 100 10.06 -28.56 8.73
CA TYR A 100 8.97 -29.52 8.93
C TYR A 100 9.12 -30.73 8.02
N GLY A 101 9.47 -30.54 6.75
CA GLY A 101 9.70 -31.62 5.79
C GLY A 101 10.81 -32.57 6.25
N SER A 102 11.92 -32.03 6.75
CA SER A 102 13.03 -32.82 7.33
C SER A 102 12.57 -33.63 8.55
N ASN A 103 11.80 -33.01 9.45
CA ASN A 103 11.25 -33.68 10.63
C ASN A 103 10.31 -34.83 10.26
N VAL A 104 9.42 -34.62 9.29
CA VAL A 104 8.51 -35.67 8.80
C VAL A 104 9.28 -36.84 8.23
N GLU A 105 10.30 -36.59 7.41
CA GLU A 105 11.11 -37.67 6.81
C GLU A 105 11.88 -38.45 7.89
N SER A 106 12.43 -37.76 8.89
CA SER A 106 13.08 -38.40 10.05
C SER A 106 12.12 -39.31 10.83
N LEU A 107 10.91 -38.84 11.12
CA LEU A 107 9.89 -39.62 11.81
C LEU A 107 9.46 -40.85 11.00
N LYS A 108 9.29 -40.70 9.70
CA LYS A 108 8.94 -41.80 8.79
C LYS A 108 10.02 -42.88 8.73
N ASN A 109 11.29 -42.48 8.73
CA ASN A 109 12.40 -43.44 8.79
C ASN A 109 12.40 -44.20 10.14
N LYS A 110 12.21 -43.47 11.24
CA LYS A 110 12.11 -44.09 12.58
C LYS A 110 10.91 -45.03 12.69
N GLU A 111 9.76 -44.64 12.15
CA GLU A 111 8.58 -45.51 12.08
C GLU A 111 8.91 -46.81 11.34
N ALA A 112 9.53 -46.72 10.16
CA ALA A 112 9.93 -47.88 9.38
C ALA A 112 10.87 -48.82 10.18
N GLU A 113 11.89 -48.27 10.84
CA GLU A 113 12.79 -49.04 11.72
C GLU A 113 12.04 -49.75 12.85
N THR A 114 11.15 -49.04 13.56
CA THR A 114 10.38 -49.63 14.67
C THR A 114 9.42 -50.73 14.21
N ARG A 115 8.80 -50.54 13.03
CA ARG A 115 7.92 -51.54 12.43
C ARG A 115 8.69 -52.80 12.04
N ASP A 116 9.86 -52.62 11.44
CA ASP A 116 10.67 -53.75 10.97
C ASP A 116 11.26 -54.54 12.16
N ASP A 117 11.70 -53.88 13.23
CA ASP A 117 12.10 -54.52 14.51
C ASP A 117 10.94 -55.30 15.15
N PHE A 118 9.73 -54.73 15.15
CA PHE A 118 8.54 -55.44 15.63
C PHE A 118 8.27 -56.71 14.81
N ILE A 119 8.34 -56.63 13.48
CA ILE A 119 8.14 -57.78 12.59
C ILE A 119 9.18 -58.86 12.88
N GLU A 120 10.46 -58.49 13.04
CA GLU A 120 11.53 -59.43 13.38
C GLU A 120 11.27 -60.16 14.70
N LYS A 121 10.91 -59.41 15.75
CA LYS A 121 10.54 -59.99 17.07
C LYS A 121 9.36 -60.95 16.97
N MET A 122 8.35 -60.59 16.18
CA MET A 122 7.18 -61.45 15.97
C MET A 122 7.52 -62.73 15.19
N LEU A 123 8.43 -62.66 14.21
CA LEU A 123 8.93 -63.82 13.49
C LEU A 123 9.72 -64.76 14.41
N GLU A 124 10.59 -64.22 15.26
CA GLU A 124 11.36 -65.00 16.24
C GLU A 124 10.43 -65.67 17.27
N LEU A 125 9.45 -64.94 17.80
CA LEU A 125 8.44 -65.50 18.70
C LEU A 125 7.68 -66.66 18.02
N ASN A 126 7.25 -66.48 16.77
CA ASN A 126 6.60 -67.53 15.99
C ASN A 126 7.51 -68.74 15.78
N ALA A 127 8.82 -68.54 15.58
CA ALA A 127 9.80 -69.63 15.48
C ALA A 127 9.93 -70.39 16.82
N GLN A 128 9.95 -69.68 17.95
CA GLN A 128 9.99 -70.27 19.29
C GLN A 128 8.73 -71.09 19.59
N ILE A 129 7.53 -70.58 19.26
CA ILE A 129 6.27 -71.33 19.40
C ILE A 129 6.33 -72.65 18.59
N ARG A 130 6.82 -72.60 17.35
CA ARG A 130 6.99 -73.81 16.52
C ARG A 130 7.97 -74.79 17.13
N LYS A 131 9.10 -74.32 17.69
CA LYS A 131 10.08 -75.17 18.40
C LYS A 131 9.45 -75.82 19.64
N PHE A 132 8.69 -75.06 20.42
CA PHE A 132 7.99 -75.54 21.60
C PHE A 132 6.99 -76.65 21.26
N HIS A 133 6.12 -76.44 20.26
CA HIS A 133 5.20 -77.48 19.78
C HIS A 133 5.92 -78.73 19.29
N LYS A 134 7.06 -78.59 18.57
CA LYS A 134 7.89 -79.74 18.16
C LYS A 134 8.46 -80.50 19.36
N SER A 135 8.91 -79.78 20.39
CA SER A 135 9.42 -80.37 21.64
C SER A 135 8.33 -81.20 22.33
N ILE A 136 7.13 -80.64 22.50
CA ILE A 136 5.96 -81.36 23.04
C ILE A 136 5.66 -82.62 22.21
N ALA A 137 5.57 -82.49 20.89
CA ALA A 137 5.31 -83.63 20.01
C ALA A 137 6.43 -84.69 20.03
N SER A 138 7.65 -84.33 20.43
CA SER A 138 8.76 -85.28 20.61
C SER A 138 8.65 -86.02 21.96
N ILE A 139 8.22 -85.35 23.03
CA ILE A 139 7.96 -85.95 24.34
C ILE A 139 6.88 -87.03 24.21
N PHE A 140 5.73 -86.71 23.60
CA PHE A 140 4.65 -87.69 23.37
C PHE A 140 5.02 -88.83 22.41
N ARG A 141 6.07 -88.69 21.59
CA ARG A 141 6.63 -89.79 20.79
C ARG A 141 7.60 -90.66 21.58
N ASN A 142 8.29 -90.10 22.57
CA ASN A 142 9.23 -90.81 23.44
C ASN A 142 8.52 -91.51 24.62
N ASP A 143 7.35 -91.04 25.03
CA ASP A 143 6.54 -91.60 26.12
C ASP A 143 5.84 -92.94 25.78
N ASN A 144 6.19 -93.56 24.64
CA ASN A 144 5.93 -94.99 24.44
C ASN A 144 6.99 -95.88 25.11
N TRP A 145 7.83 -95.34 25.99
CA TRP A 145 8.69 -96.09 26.89
C TRP A 145 8.66 -95.51 28.32
N SER A 146 7.92 -96.22 29.17
CA SER A 146 8.18 -96.45 30.61
C SER A 146 8.16 -95.27 31.58
N GLU A 147 6.94 -95.02 32.07
CA GLU A 147 6.55 -94.78 33.46
C GLU A 147 7.64 -94.98 34.54
N SER A 148 7.95 -93.92 35.30
CA SER A 148 8.18 -93.99 36.76
C SER A 148 8.33 -92.60 37.39
N ALA A 149 7.48 -92.36 38.39
CA ALA A 149 7.36 -91.16 39.20
C ALA A 149 8.52 -90.94 40.19
N SER A 150 8.75 -89.68 40.61
CA SER A 150 8.76 -89.32 42.04
C SER A 150 8.81 -87.81 42.32
N LYS A 151 7.69 -87.32 42.85
CA LYS A 151 7.37 -86.31 43.89
C LYS A 151 8.21 -85.02 44.17
N PRO A 152 7.52 -83.95 44.67
CA PRO A 152 8.05 -82.59 44.82
C PRO A 152 8.49 -82.24 46.26
N GLY A 153 9.29 -81.17 46.40
CA GLY A 153 9.73 -80.59 47.67
C GLY A 153 10.00 -79.07 47.56
N PRO A 154 10.10 -78.32 48.68
CA PRO A 154 9.15 -77.26 49.01
C PRO A 154 9.64 -75.82 48.82
N ALA A 155 8.65 -74.91 48.70
CA ALA A 155 8.80 -73.46 48.68
C ALA A 155 9.21 -72.90 50.06
N LYS A 156 10.19 -71.97 50.06
CA LYS A 156 10.31 -70.82 51.00
C LYS A 156 11.62 -70.05 50.73
N ALA A 157 11.52 -68.94 49.98
CA ALA A 157 12.46 -67.80 50.02
C ALA A 157 12.05 -66.73 48.97
N LYS A 158 11.01 -65.93 49.21
CA LYS A 158 10.66 -64.77 48.33
C LYS A 158 10.01 -63.60 49.08
N GLY A 159 10.48 -63.30 50.30
CA GLY A 159 9.97 -62.16 51.09
C GLY A 159 10.67 -60.83 50.77
N GLU A 160 11.99 -60.85 50.65
CA GLU A 160 12.81 -59.62 50.50
C GLU A 160 12.77 -59.02 49.08
N ASP A 161 12.66 -59.87 48.05
CA ASP A 161 12.58 -59.48 46.63
C ASP A 161 11.27 -58.73 46.30
N ALA A 162 10.17 -59.12 46.95
CA ALA A 162 8.86 -58.49 46.76
C ALA A 162 8.76 -57.10 47.40
N GLU A 163 9.39 -56.88 48.56
CA GLU A 163 9.43 -55.58 49.24
C GLU A 163 10.38 -54.59 48.53
N ALA A 164 11.49 -55.08 47.95
CA ALA A 164 12.36 -54.26 47.11
C ALA A 164 11.65 -53.79 45.83
N PHE A 165 10.95 -54.70 45.14
CA PHE A 165 10.16 -54.40 43.95
C PHE A 165 9.01 -53.41 44.24
N LYS A 166 8.34 -53.56 45.39
CA LYS A 166 7.31 -52.62 45.84
C LYS A 166 7.86 -51.21 46.07
N ARG A 167 9.04 -51.08 46.69
CA ARG A 167 9.72 -49.79 46.87
C ARG A 167 10.13 -49.15 45.54
N GLU A 168 10.60 -49.95 44.58
CA GLU A 168 10.91 -49.47 43.23
C GLU A 168 9.65 -48.96 42.50
N LEU A 169 8.54 -49.69 42.59
CA LEU A 169 7.27 -49.27 42.02
C LEU A 169 6.74 -47.98 42.67
N GLN A 170 6.86 -47.83 43.99
CA GLN A 170 6.48 -46.59 44.69
C GLN A 170 7.34 -45.40 44.24
N SER A 171 8.64 -45.60 44.04
CA SER A 171 9.54 -44.56 43.52
C SER A 171 9.15 -44.12 42.10
N LYS A 172 8.90 -45.08 41.20
CA LYS A 172 8.44 -44.80 39.83
C LYS A 172 7.09 -44.07 39.82
N LEU A 173 6.16 -44.49 40.68
CA LEU A 173 4.86 -43.82 40.82
C LEU A 173 5.03 -42.37 41.30
N ALA A 174 5.89 -42.12 42.29
CA ALA A 174 6.17 -40.77 42.76
C ALA A 174 6.82 -39.89 41.67
N GLN A 175 7.71 -40.46 40.86
CA GLN A 175 8.31 -39.77 39.73
C GLN A 175 7.28 -39.40 38.66
N ILE A 176 6.39 -40.34 38.30
CA ILE A 176 5.30 -40.08 37.34
C ILE A 176 4.37 -38.99 37.86
N VAL A 177 3.97 -39.06 39.14
CA VAL A 177 3.12 -38.02 39.75
C VAL A 177 3.80 -36.65 39.71
N SER A 178 5.10 -36.58 40.04
CA SER A 178 5.86 -35.33 39.95
C SER A 178 5.94 -34.77 38.52
N GLN A 179 6.07 -35.63 37.52
CA GLN A 179 6.11 -35.21 36.11
C GLN A 179 4.75 -34.68 35.65
N ILE A 180 3.66 -35.38 36.02
CA ILE A 180 2.29 -34.96 35.71
C ILE A 180 2.02 -33.58 36.34
N THR A 181 2.38 -33.36 37.60
CA THR A 181 2.19 -32.05 38.24
C THR A 181 2.91 -30.93 37.48
N LYS A 182 4.15 -31.16 37.02
CA LYS A 182 4.91 -30.15 36.29
C LYS A 182 4.30 -29.84 34.92
N GLU A 183 3.88 -30.86 34.18
CA GLU A 183 3.20 -30.69 32.90
C GLU A 183 1.85 -29.99 33.04
N GLU A 184 1.09 -30.27 34.11
CA GLU A 184 -0.17 -29.59 34.40
C GLU A 184 0.03 -28.09 34.69
N GLU A 185 1.09 -27.74 35.43
CA GLU A 185 1.47 -26.34 35.69
C GLU A 185 1.87 -25.62 34.39
N GLU A 186 2.68 -26.25 33.54
CA GLU A 186 3.09 -25.71 32.23
C GLU A 186 1.88 -25.51 31.31
N TYR A 187 0.99 -26.49 31.23
CA TYR A 187 -0.24 -26.41 30.45
C TYR A 187 -1.14 -25.26 30.93
N GLN A 188 -1.24 -25.04 32.24
CA GLN A 188 -2.03 -23.92 32.78
C GLN A 188 -1.44 -22.55 32.43
N VAL A 189 -0.11 -22.43 32.36
CA VAL A 189 0.58 -21.22 31.87
C VAL A 189 0.29 -21.01 30.39
N GLU A 190 0.38 -22.07 29.59
CA GLU A 190 0.14 -22.04 28.15
C GLU A 190 -1.31 -21.62 27.81
N GLN A 191 -2.29 -22.15 28.56
CA GLN A 191 -3.69 -21.70 28.46
C GLN A 191 -3.87 -20.20 28.76
N ASN A 192 -3.12 -19.67 29.74
CA ASN A 192 -3.20 -18.24 30.07
C ASN A 192 -2.63 -17.37 28.95
N ILE A 193 -1.51 -17.79 28.36
CA ILE A 193 -0.90 -17.12 27.20
C ILE A 193 -1.86 -17.16 26.01
N HIS A 194 -2.46 -18.32 25.72
CA HIS A 194 -3.42 -18.46 24.62
C HIS A 194 -4.60 -17.49 24.77
N ARG A 195 -5.18 -17.40 25.97
CA ARG A 195 -6.26 -16.46 26.28
C ARG A 195 -5.83 -15.00 26.11
N GLN A 196 -4.61 -14.63 26.51
CA GLN A 196 -4.10 -13.27 26.28
C GLN A 196 -3.96 -12.96 24.79
N ILE A 197 -3.44 -13.90 24.00
CA ILE A 197 -3.28 -13.75 22.55
C ILE A 197 -4.65 -13.59 21.88
N GLU A 198 -5.66 -14.37 22.27
CA GLU A 198 -7.03 -14.22 21.75
C GLU A 198 -7.63 -12.84 22.06
N GLU A 199 -7.35 -12.30 23.24
CA GLU A 199 -7.83 -10.96 23.64
C GLU A 199 -7.13 -9.84 22.85
N GLU A 200 -5.82 -9.96 22.64
CA GLU A 200 -5.03 -9.05 21.81
C GLU A 200 -5.48 -9.09 20.34
N LEU A 201 -5.73 -10.29 19.80
CA LEU A 201 -6.22 -10.48 18.44
C LEU A 201 -7.57 -9.79 18.25
N ASN A 202 -8.52 -10.01 19.17
CA ASN A 202 -9.81 -9.32 19.17
C ASN A 202 -9.67 -7.79 19.24
N ASN A 203 -8.68 -7.28 19.98
CA ASN A 203 -8.42 -5.85 20.06
C ASN A 203 -7.89 -5.30 18.72
N LEU A 204 -6.95 -6.01 18.09
CA LEU A 204 -6.39 -5.64 16.80
C LEU A 204 -7.45 -5.67 15.68
N GLU A 205 -8.32 -6.68 15.66
CA GLU A 205 -9.40 -6.78 14.67
C GLU A 205 -10.40 -5.61 14.77
N ARG A 206 -10.75 -5.21 16.00
CA ARG A 206 -11.57 -4.01 16.23
C ARG A 206 -10.87 -2.73 15.77
N LYS A 207 -9.56 -2.60 16.02
CA LYS A 207 -8.77 -1.44 15.55
C LYS A 207 -8.67 -1.40 14.03
N ALA A 208 -8.48 -2.54 13.38
CA ALA A 208 -8.45 -2.64 11.92
C ALA A 208 -9.78 -2.19 11.31
N SER A 209 -10.90 -2.69 11.86
CA SER A 209 -12.25 -2.28 11.45
C SER A 209 -12.49 -0.77 11.61
N LEU A 210 -11.98 -0.17 12.70
CA LEU A 210 -12.06 1.27 12.92
C LEU A 210 -11.25 2.07 11.90
N ILE A 211 -10.02 1.63 11.59
CA ILE A 211 -9.16 2.29 10.60
C ILE A 211 -9.78 2.22 9.20
N GLU A 212 -10.39 1.08 8.84
CA GLU A 212 -11.11 0.96 7.58
C GLU A 212 -12.26 1.97 7.49
N GLY A 213 -13.06 2.10 8.55
CA GLY A 213 -14.12 3.12 8.66
C GLY A 213 -13.60 4.54 8.49
N ILE A 214 -12.54 4.91 9.22
CA ILE A 214 -11.91 6.24 9.15
C ILE A 214 -11.40 6.51 7.73
N THR A 215 -10.77 5.52 7.10
CA THR A 215 -10.21 5.67 5.75
C THR A 215 -11.32 5.97 4.74
N LYS A 216 -12.46 5.27 4.85
CA LYS A 216 -13.62 5.52 4.00
C LYS A 216 -14.22 6.91 4.22
N GLU A 217 -14.45 7.31 5.48
CA GLU A 217 -14.95 8.66 5.78
C GLU A 217 -13.99 9.74 5.28
N ASN A 218 -12.68 9.51 5.35
CA ASN A 218 -11.68 10.46 4.88
C ASN A 218 -11.67 10.60 3.36
N MET A 219 -11.90 9.50 2.61
CA MET A 219 -12.10 9.55 1.16
C MET A 219 -13.34 10.37 0.78
N GLU A 220 -14.46 10.15 1.49
CA GLU A 220 -15.69 10.92 1.28
C GLU A 220 -15.48 12.41 1.59
N MET A 221 -14.76 12.73 2.67
CA MET A 221 -14.41 14.10 3.04
C MET A 221 -13.53 14.80 1.99
N GLN A 222 -12.53 14.09 1.44
CA GLN A 222 -11.68 14.63 0.38
C GLN A 222 -12.46 14.92 -0.89
N GLU A 223 -13.40 14.05 -1.27
CA GLU A 223 -14.26 14.28 -2.43
C GLU A 223 -15.18 15.49 -2.22
N LEU A 224 -15.78 15.64 -1.02
CA LEU A 224 -16.57 16.81 -0.68
C LEU A 224 -15.74 18.11 -0.71
N ALA A 225 -14.50 18.07 -0.21
CA ALA A 225 -13.60 19.22 -0.26
C ALA A 225 -13.28 19.62 -1.71
N ARG A 226 -13.03 18.63 -2.58
CA ARG A 226 -12.81 18.83 -4.02
C ARG A 226 -14.03 19.49 -4.69
N GLN A 227 -15.23 18.96 -4.44
CA GLN A 227 -16.48 19.53 -4.97
C GLN A 227 -16.72 20.95 -4.46
N THR A 228 -16.42 21.23 -3.20
CA THR A 228 -16.56 22.56 -2.60
C THR A 228 -15.62 23.56 -3.28
N SER A 229 -14.36 23.19 -3.49
CA SER A 229 -13.39 24.05 -4.18
C SER A 229 -13.79 24.33 -5.63
N GLU A 230 -14.29 23.33 -6.36
CA GLU A 230 -14.85 23.55 -7.70
C GLU A 230 -16.03 24.54 -7.70
N LEU A 231 -16.91 24.44 -6.70
CA LEU A 231 -18.05 25.33 -6.58
C LEU A 231 -17.61 26.76 -6.26
N GLU A 232 -16.66 26.93 -5.34
CA GLU A 232 -16.07 28.24 -5.01
C GLU A 232 -15.45 28.90 -6.24
N ASN A 233 -14.69 28.14 -7.04
CA ASN A 233 -14.10 28.64 -8.29
C ASN A 233 -15.17 29.08 -9.30
N LYS A 234 -16.25 28.30 -9.44
CA LYS A 234 -17.39 28.67 -10.30
C LYS A 234 -18.08 29.94 -9.80
N CYS A 235 -18.30 30.07 -8.49
CA CYS A 235 -18.89 31.25 -7.88
C CYS A 235 -18.01 32.50 -8.09
N ALA A 236 -16.70 32.39 -7.90
CA ALA A 236 -15.76 33.48 -8.15
C ALA A 236 -15.77 33.91 -9.63
N SER A 237 -15.69 32.97 -10.57
CA SER A 237 -15.77 33.27 -12.01
C SER A 237 -17.08 33.94 -12.41
N LEU A 238 -18.21 33.47 -11.85
CA LEU A 238 -19.52 34.09 -12.11
C LEU A 238 -19.58 35.52 -11.54
N GLY A 239 -19.00 35.74 -10.35
CA GLY A 239 -18.85 37.05 -9.74
C GLY A 239 -18.05 38.02 -10.62
N ASP A 240 -16.90 37.58 -11.11
CA ASP A 240 -16.06 38.37 -12.03
C ASP A 240 -16.78 38.70 -13.33
N GLU A 241 -17.53 37.75 -13.90
CA GLU A 241 -18.29 37.97 -15.12
C GLU A 241 -19.47 38.94 -14.91
N LEU A 242 -20.18 38.81 -13.79
CA LEU A 242 -21.21 39.77 -13.37
C LEU A 242 -20.63 41.17 -13.22
N GLN A 243 -19.48 41.30 -12.57
CA GLN A 243 -18.82 42.59 -12.37
C GLN A 243 -18.34 43.22 -13.70
N LYS A 244 -17.85 42.40 -14.65
CA LYS A 244 -17.53 42.89 -16.00
C LYS A 244 -18.78 43.39 -16.74
N ARG A 245 -19.92 42.71 -16.57
CA ARG A 245 -21.19 43.08 -17.23
C ARG A 245 -21.89 44.28 -16.59
N SER A 246 -21.64 44.56 -15.31
CA SER A 246 -22.25 45.71 -14.60
C SER A 246 -21.59 47.05 -14.93
N VAL A 247 -20.40 47.06 -15.54
CA VAL A 247 -19.75 48.29 -16.03
C VAL A 247 -20.32 48.69 -17.40
N CYS A 248 -20.83 49.93 -17.51
CA CYS A 248 -21.37 50.44 -18.77
C CYS A 248 -20.26 50.63 -19.82
N PRO A 249 -20.33 50.01 -21.01
CA PRO A 249 -19.28 50.13 -22.02
C PRO A 249 -19.18 51.51 -22.67
N ARG A 250 -20.17 52.40 -22.47
CA ARG A 250 -20.17 53.76 -23.02
C ARG A 250 -19.65 54.83 -22.07
N CYS A 251 -19.94 54.72 -20.78
CA CYS A 251 -19.54 55.72 -19.79
C CYS A 251 -18.62 55.18 -18.69
N HIS A 252 -18.30 53.88 -18.70
CA HIS A 252 -17.45 53.19 -17.73
C HIS A 252 -17.89 53.29 -16.27
N ASN A 253 -19.11 53.77 -16.00
CA ASN A 253 -19.68 53.74 -14.66
C ASN A 253 -20.02 52.31 -14.26
N ASP A 254 -19.68 51.97 -13.03
CA ASP A 254 -20.06 50.74 -12.35
C ASP A 254 -21.54 50.85 -11.91
N ASN A 255 -22.40 50.01 -12.49
CA ASN A 255 -23.83 49.98 -12.16
C ASN A 255 -24.17 48.93 -11.10
N THR A 256 -23.19 48.29 -10.46
CA THR A 256 -23.42 47.17 -9.53
C THR A 256 -24.37 47.56 -8.40
N ALA A 257 -24.24 48.76 -7.82
CA ALA A 257 -25.14 49.25 -6.77
C ALA A 257 -26.59 49.48 -7.24
N ALA A 258 -26.76 49.96 -8.48
CA ALA A 258 -28.09 50.20 -9.07
C ALA A 258 -28.79 48.87 -9.43
N LEU A 259 -28.03 47.89 -9.92
CA LEU A 259 -28.53 46.54 -10.20
C LEU A 259 -28.94 45.80 -8.92
N SER A 260 -28.16 45.93 -7.84
CA SER A 260 -28.51 45.34 -6.53
C SER A 260 -29.82 45.90 -5.97
N GLN A 261 -30.10 47.20 -6.14
CA GLN A 261 -31.37 47.80 -5.72
C GLN A 261 -32.57 47.32 -6.55
N ILE A 262 -32.38 47.04 -7.84
CA ILE A 262 -33.44 46.51 -8.72
C ILE A 262 -33.78 45.06 -8.34
N LEU A 263 -32.77 44.24 -8.03
CA LEU A 263 -32.97 42.85 -7.61
C LEU A 263 -33.67 42.77 -6.23
N GLN A 264 -33.27 43.59 -5.26
CA GLN A 264 -33.94 43.65 -3.94
C GLN A 264 -35.40 44.14 -4.03
N ALA A 265 -35.72 45.07 -4.93
CA ALA A 265 -37.10 45.53 -5.15
C ALA A 265 -38.00 44.48 -5.84
N GLY A 266 -37.42 43.45 -6.46
CA GLY A 266 -38.15 42.34 -7.09
C GLY A 266 -38.55 41.23 -6.12
N ASP A 267 -37.84 41.08 -4.99
CA ASP A 267 -38.13 40.05 -3.96
C ASP A 267 -39.16 40.51 -2.92
N GLU A 268 -39.53 41.80 -2.88
CA GLU A 268 -40.55 42.37 -1.97
C GLU A 268 -41.97 42.47 -2.58
N ASN A 269 -42.23 41.86 -3.74
CA ASN A 269 -43.56 41.82 -4.41
C ASN A 269 -44.13 40.40 -4.54
#